data_AF-A0A0T6Y9B1-F1
#
_entry.id   AF-A0A0T6Y9B1-F1
#
_cell.length_a   1.000
_cell.length_b   1.000
_cell.length_c   1.000
_cell.angle_alpha   90.00
_cell.angle_beta   90.00
_cell.angle_gamma   90.00
#
_symmetry.space_group_name_H-M   'P 1'
#
loop_
_entity.id
_entity.type
_entity.pdbx_description
1 polymer ?
#
loop_
_entity_poly.entity_id
_entity_poly.type
_entity_poly.pdbx_seq_one_letter_code
_entity_poly.pdbx_strand_id
1 'polypeptide(L)'
;MVITILGMVADMELEFIKDRQRAGIDAAKANGIYKGRKKNVDDAEIRRRITAGATKAAVARDLNISRMTVCRALEDQGAPSDSI
;
A
#
# COMPACT_ATOMS: atom_id res chain seq x y z
N MET A 1 -42.32 -13.05 -15.03
CA MET A 1 -42.46 -12.05 -13.95
C MET A 1 -41.67 -12.42 -12.70
N VAL A 2 -41.71 -13.67 -12.23
CA VAL A 2 -40.94 -14.12 -11.03
C VAL A 2 -39.43 -13.87 -11.16
N ILE A 3 -38.83 -14.19 -12.31
CA ILE A 3 -37.39 -14.00 -12.56
C ILE A 3 -36.97 -12.51 -12.47
N THR A 4 -37.84 -11.60 -12.92
CA THR A 4 -37.57 -10.15 -12.90
C THR A 4 -37.52 -9.61 -11.47
N ILE A 5 -38.46 -10.04 -10.62
CA ILE A 5 -38.49 -9.65 -9.21
C ILE A 5 -37.27 -10.21 -8.47
N LEU A 6 -36.92 -11.47 -8.73
CA LEU A 6 -35.74 -12.09 -8.13
C LEU A 6 -34.44 -11.40 -8.55
N GLY A 7 -34.33 -10.95 -9.81
CA GLY A 7 -33.19 -10.15 -10.27
C GLY A 7 -33.06 -8.83 -9.51
N MET A 8 -34.16 -8.09 -9.36
CA MET A 8 -34.17 -6.82 -8.61
C MET A 8 -33.79 -7.00 -7.14
N VAL A 9 -34.26 -8.08 -6.51
CA VAL A 9 -33.91 -8.40 -5.11
C VAL A 9 -32.42 -8.74 -4.97
N ALA A 10 -31.87 -9.52 -5.91
CA ALA A 10 -30.45 -9.86 -5.89
C ALA A 10 -29.54 -8.61 -6.02
N ASP A 11 -29.92 -7.67 -6.88
CA ASP A 11 -29.18 -6.41 -7.03
C ASP A 11 -29.25 -5.56 -5.75
N MET A 12 -30.43 -5.45 -5.13
CA MET A 12 -30.62 -4.75 -3.86
C MET A 12 -29.79 -5.36 -2.73
N GLU A 13 -29.79 -6.68 -2.59
CA GLU A 13 -28.99 -7.37 -1.57
C GLU A 13 -27.48 -7.16 -1.78
N LEU A 14 -27.03 -7.18 -3.04
CA LEU A 14 -25.63 -6.92 -3.37
C LEU A 14 -25.21 -5.49 -3.02
N GLU A 15 -26.04 -4.50 -3.32
CA GLU A 15 -25.81 -3.10 -2.95
C GLU A 15 -25.73 -2.95 -1.43
N PHE A 16 -26.66 -3.56 -0.69
CA PHE A 16 -26.70 -3.52 0.77
C PHE A 16 -25.45 -4.12 1.44
N ILE A 17 -24.90 -5.19 0.86
CA ILE A 17 -23.63 -5.80 1.32
C ILE A 17 -22.46 -4.83 1.08
N LYS A 18 -22.39 -4.23 -0.11
CA LYS A 18 -21.32 -3.26 -0.46
C LYS A 18 -21.37 -2.03 0.44
N ASP A 19 -22.55 -1.52 0.75
CA ASP A 19 -22.72 -0.35 1.62
C ASP A 19 -22.21 -0.61 3.03
N ARG A 20 -22.53 -1.78 3.60
CA ARG A 20 -21.97 -2.20 4.89
C ARG A 20 -20.47 -2.37 4.86
N GLN A 21 -19.95 -3.00 3.81
CA GLN A 21 -18.51 -3.18 3.66
C GLN A 21 -17.81 -1.82 3.58
N ARG A 22 -18.37 -0.87 2.83
CA ARG A 22 -17.85 0.49 2.72
C ARG A 22 -17.85 1.20 4.07
N ALA A 23 -18.96 1.16 4.81
CA ALA A 23 -19.04 1.73 6.15
C ALA A 23 -17.99 1.12 7.09
N GLY A 24 -17.77 -0.20 7.03
CA GLY A 24 -16.73 -0.88 7.79
C GLY A 24 -15.31 -0.47 7.40
N ILE A 25 -15.03 -0.36 6.10
CA ILE A 25 -13.74 0.10 5.57
C ILE A 25 -13.47 1.53 6.02
N ASP A 26 -14.47 2.42 5.94
CA ASP A 26 -14.32 3.83 6.31
C ASP A 26 -14.07 3.99 7.82
N ALA A 27 -14.76 3.22 8.66
CA ALA A 27 -14.47 3.16 10.09
C ALA A 27 -13.03 2.65 10.38
N ALA A 28 -12.59 1.60 9.68
CA ALA A 28 -11.24 1.06 9.85
C ALA A 28 -10.14 2.00 9.31
N LYS A 29 -10.41 2.77 8.25
CA LYS A 29 -9.54 3.85 7.77
C LYS A 29 -9.45 4.98 8.78
N ALA A 30 -10.57 5.42 9.37
CA ALA A 30 -10.60 6.44 10.41
C ALA A 30 -9.78 6.01 11.65
N ASN A 31 -9.81 4.72 11.99
CA ASN A 31 -8.99 4.12 13.04
C ASN A 31 -7.52 3.87 12.63
N GLY A 32 -7.10 4.24 11.42
CA GLY A 32 -5.71 4.10 10.95
C GLY A 32 -5.24 2.66 10.78
N ILE A 33 -6.15 1.69 10.64
CA ILE A 33 -5.82 0.26 10.51
C ILE A 33 -5.14 -0.02 9.17
N TYR A 34 -5.60 0.61 8.09
CA TYR A 34 -5.05 0.42 6.75
C TYR A 34 -3.79 1.26 6.54
N LYS A 35 -2.61 0.66 6.73
CA LYS A 35 -1.29 1.28 6.51
C LYS A 35 -0.66 0.94 5.16
N GLY A 36 -1.48 0.47 4.22
CA GLY A 36 -1.02 -0.02 2.92
C GLY A 36 -0.29 -1.37 3.01
N ARG A 37 0.45 -1.72 1.95
CA ARG A 37 1.25 -2.94 1.92
C ARG A 37 2.42 -2.83 2.91
N LYS A 38 2.57 -3.81 3.79
CA LYS A 38 3.75 -3.92 4.66
C LYS A 38 5.03 -3.93 3.80
N LYS A 39 5.97 -3.04 4.09
CA LYS A 39 7.30 -3.05 3.45
C LYS A 39 8.01 -4.35 3.85
N ASN A 40 8.60 -5.03 2.86
CA ASN A 40 9.33 -6.29 3.07
C ASN A 40 10.80 -6.06 3.48
N VAL A 41 11.29 -4.83 3.38
CA VAL A 41 12.68 -4.47 3.69
C VAL A 41 12.72 -3.16 4.48
N ASP A 42 13.71 -3.06 5.37
CA ASP A 42 14.00 -1.88 6.16
C ASP A 42 14.83 -0.88 5.35
N ASP A 43 14.29 0.32 5.16
CA ASP A 43 14.96 1.42 4.47
C ASP A 43 16.20 1.89 5.25
N ALA A 44 16.26 1.72 6.58
CA ALA A 44 17.46 2.06 7.36
C ALA A 44 18.65 1.17 7.01
N GLU A 45 18.43 -0.13 6.81
CA GLU A 45 19.48 -1.07 6.39
C GLU A 45 19.95 -0.79 4.96
N ILE A 46 19.03 -0.47 4.03
CA ILE A 46 19.39 -0.04 2.67
C ILE A 46 20.34 1.16 2.76
N ARG A 47 19.97 2.19 3.53
CA ARG A 47 20.75 3.42 3.68
C ARG A 47 22.12 3.16 4.30
N ARG A 48 22.18 2.39 5.39
CA ARG A 48 23.42 2.01 6.05
C ARG A 48 24.41 1.38 5.09
N ARG A 49 23.95 0.47 4.21
CA ARG A 49 24.82 -0.18 3.21
C ARG A 49 25.31 0.79 2.13
N ILE A 50 24.45 1.70 1.68
CA ILE A 50 24.84 2.74 0.72
C ILE A 50 25.88 3.69 1.32
N THR A 51 25.69 4.14 2.57
CA THR A 51 26.68 4.96 3.29
C THR A 51 28.00 4.23 3.53
N ALA A 52 27.95 2.90 3.72
CA ALA A 52 29.13 2.06 3.81
C ALA A 52 29.87 1.84 2.46
N GLY A 53 29.41 2.48 1.38
CA GLY A 53 30.05 2.43 0.06
C GLY A 53 29.55 1.31 -0.86
N ALA A 54 28.51 0.57 -0.48
CA ALA A 54 27.93 -0.44 -1.36
C ALA A 54 27.19 0.22 -2.54
N THR A 55 27.25 -0.40 -3.72
CA THR A 55 26.50 0.08 -4.89
C THR A 55 25.02 -0.25 -4.76
N LYS A 56 24.14 0.59 -5.32
CA LYS A 56 22.67 0.35 -5.36
C LYS A 56 22.31 -1.03 -5.93
N ALA A 57 23.09 -1.49 -6.93
CA ALA A 57 22.90 -2.79 -7.55
C ALA A 57 23.31 -3.96 -6.64
N ALA A 58 24.37 -3.81 -5.85
CA ALA A 58 24.77 -4.80 -4.86
C ALA A 58 23.73 -4.92 -3.75
N VAL A 59 23.29 -3.80 -3.17
CA VAL A 59 22.26 -3.78 -2.12
C VAL A 59 20.94 -4.40 -2.60
N ALA A 60 20.53 -4.11 -3.84
CA ALA A 60 19.34 -4.71 -4.43
C ALA A 60 19.45 -6.24 -4.54
N ARG A 61 20.62 -6.75 -4.96
CA ARG A 61 20.89 -8.19 -5.08
C ARG A 61 20.93 -8.85 -3.69
N ASP A 62 21.66 -8.27 -2.75
CA ASP A 62 21.86 -8.84 -1.42
C ASP A 62 20.57 -8.89 -0.59
N LEU A 63 19.70 -7.90 -0.77
CA LEU A 63 18.40 -7.82 -0.09
C LEU A 63 17.26 -8.45 -0.91
N ASN A 64 17.55 -9.03 -2.08
CA ASN A 64 16.59 -9.62 -3.01
C ASN A 64 15.40 -8.70 -3.33
N ILE A 65 15.70 -7.42 -3.62
CA ILE A 65 14.70 -6.39 -3.96
C ILE A 65 15.02 -5.75 -5.30
N SER A 66 14.01 -5.08 -5.88
CA SER A 66 14.20 -4.32 -7.10
C SER A 66 15.12 -3.11 -6.87
N ARG A 67 15.89 -2.73 -7.91
CA ARG A 67 16.67 -1.47 -7.91
C ARG A 67 15.79 -0.25 -7.63
N MET A 68 14.52 -0.28 -8.06
CA MET A 68 13.55 0.77 -7.80
C MET A 68 13.19 0.90 -6.32
N THR A 69 13.11 -0.22 -5.58
CA THR A 69 12.92 -0.21 -4.12
C THR A 69 14.09 0.49 -3.42
N VAL A 70 15.32 0.20 -3.84
CA VAL A 70 16.52 0.86 -3.32
C VAL A 70 16.52 2.36 -3.65
N CYS A 71 16.16 2.76 -4.87
CA CYS A 71 16.07 4.19 -5.22
C CYS A 71 15.00 4.92 -4.40
N ARG A 72 13.79 4.35 -4.27
CA ARG A 72 12.70 4.95 -3.48
C ARG A 72 13.07 5.13 -2.02
N ALA A 73 13.77 4.15 -1.42
CA ALA A 73 14.25 4.24 -0.05
C ALA A 73 15.28 5.37 0.17
N LEU A 74 15.98 5.79 -0.90
CA LEU A 74 16.91 6.92 -0.89
C LEU A 74 16.21 8.26 -1.19
N GLU A 75 15.18 8.26 -2.04
CA GLU A 75 14.36 9.45 -2.35
C GLU A 75 13.54 9.92 -1.15
N ASP A 76 13.03 8.99 -0.34
CA ASP A 76 12.24 9.28 0.88
C ASP A 76 13.06 10.07 1.95
N GLN A 77 14.39 10.11 1.84
CA GLN A 77 15.26 10.95 2.69
C GLN A 77 15.41 12.40 2.19
N GLY A 78 15.06 12.69 0.94
CA GLY A 78 15.29 13.97 0.28
C GLY A 78 14.08 14.90 0.22
N ALA A 79 12.97 14.58 0.88
CA ALA A 79 11.76 15.41 0.86
C ALA A 79 11.59 16.20 2.17
N PRO A 80 12.08 17.45 2.26
CA PRO A 80 11.32 18.49 2.93
C PRO A 80 10.11 18.81 2.05
N SER A 81 8.92 18.39 2.48
CA SER A 81 7.67 18.83 1.91
C SER A 81 7.47 20.32 2.24
N ASP A 82 8.04 21.20 1.43
CA ASP A 82 7.65 22.60 1.36
C ASP A 82 7.23 22.89 -0.07
N SER A 83 5.92 22.96 -0.28
CA SER A 83 5.23 23.55 -1.41
C SER A 83 3.75 23.64 -1.02
N ILE A 84 3.41 24.74 -0.36
CA ILE A 84 2.11 25.40 -0.51
C ILE A 84 2.06 25.99 -1.93
#